data_AF-A0A3D4QRI1-F1
#
_entry.id   AF-A0A3D4QRI1-F1
#
_cell.length_a   1.000
_cell.length_b   1.000
_cell.length_c   1.000
_cell.angle_alpha   90.00
_cell.angle_beta   90.00
_cell.angle_gamma   90.00
#
_symmetry.space_group_name_H-M   'P 1'
#
loop_
_entity.id
_entity.type
_entity.pdbx_description
1 polymer ?
#
loop_
_entity_poly.entity_id
_entity_poly.type
_entity_poly.pdbx_seq_one_letter_code
_entity_poly.pdbx_strand_id
1 'polypeptide(L)'
;AAAVYGLDASSVIIITTKRGAALPSKINFTASYGITTNTEMLELLDGPQFAYWWNKAREMDGNSPVFSQEHVRKMLAGEGGWGNTNWYKETFGTGTNANYNVNASGGTDNLKYFVSLG
;
A
#
# COMPACT_ATOMS: atom_id res chain seq x y z
N ALA A 1 22.35 5.43 -27.42
CA ALA A 1 23.57 4.99 -26.72
C ALA A 1 23.84 5.93 -25.55
N ALA A 2 23.82 5.40 -24.34
CA ALA A 2 24.23 6.08 -23.10
C ALA A 2 25.76 6.03 -22.86
N ALA A 3 26.54 5.76 -23.92
CA ALA A 3 27.95 5.38 -23.85
C ALA A 3 28.88 6.39 -23.17
N VAL A 4 28.48 7.67 -23.11
CA VAL A 4 29.22 8.72 -22.37
C VAL A 4 29.12 8.53 -20.85
N TYR A 5 28.09 7.83 -20.37
CA TYR A 5 27.78 7.63 -18.95
C TYR A 5 28.09 6.20 -18.44
N GLY A 6 28.54 5.29 -19.30
CA GLY A 6 29.01 3.95 -18.90
C GLY A 6 28.66 2.83 -19.89
N LEU A 7 29.51 1.81 -19.95
CA LEU A 7 29.37 0.64 -20.86
C LEU A 7 28.14 -0.23 -20.54
N ASP A 8 27.64 -0.21 -19.29
CA ASP A 8 26.48 -0.98 -18.82
C ASP A 8 25.15 -0.18 -18.80
N ALA A 9 25.13 1.03 -19.37
CA ALA A 9 23.93 1.86 -19.39
C ALA A 9 23.01 1.53 -20.59
N SER A 10 21.90 0.85 -20.35
CA SER A 10 20.81 0.68 -21.33
C SER A 10 19.95 1.95 -21.47
N SER A 11 19.83 2.75 -20.42
CA SER A 11 19.15 4.05 -20.38
C SER A 11 19.72 4.95 -19.25
N VAL A 12 19.55 6.26 -19.36
CA VAL A 12 20.07 7.24 -18.39
C VAL A 12 18.96 8.16 -17.92
N ILE A 13 18.82 8.30 -16.60
CA ILE A 13 17.96 9.31 -15.97
C ILE A 13 18.88 10.34 -15.30
N ILE A 14 18.81 11.60 -15.76
CA ILE A 14 19.58 12.70 -15.17
C ILE A 14 18.72 13.41 -14.13
N ILE A 15 19.13 13.34 -12.87
CA ILE A 15 18.48 14.04 -11.76
C ILE A 15 19.30 15.29 -11.41
N THR A 16 18.70 16.46 -11.52
CA THR A 16 19.32 17.73 -11.11
C THR A 16 18.67 18.22 -9.82
N THR A 17 19.46 18.36 -8.76
CA THR A 17 18.98 18.89 -7.46
C THR A 17 18.91 20.41 -7.48
N LYS A 18 18.04 20.98 -6.63
CA LYS A 18 17.95 22.44 -6.46
C LYS A 18 19.28 22.96 -5.91
N ARG A 19 19.78 24.05 -6.50
CA ARG A 19 20.96 24.79 -6.03
C ARG A 19 20.54 26.17 -5.56
N GLY A 20 21.32 26.77 -4.64
CA GLY A 20 21.10 28.15 -4.23
C GLY A 20 21.21 29.12 -5.42
N ALA A 21 20.46 30.22 -5.37
CA ALA A 21 20.49 31.29 -6.37
C ALA A 21 20.92 32.60 -5.70
N ALA A 22 21.39 33.57 -6.49
CA ALA A 22 21.69 34.92 -6.02
C ALA A 22 20.37 35.69 -5.79
N LEU A 23 19.58 35.19 -4.84
CA LEU A 23 18.25 35.65 -4.48
C LEU A 23 18.18 35.79 -2.96
N PRO A 24 17.29 36.68 -2.46
CA PRO A 24 17.02 36.78 -1.03
C PRO A 24 16.70 35.43 -0.40
N SER A 25 17.15 35.24 0.83
CA SER A 25 16.91 34.02 1.60
C SER A 25 15.42 33.69 1.67
N LYS A 26 15.05 32.52 1.16
CA LYS A 26 13.68 32.00 1.20
C LYS A 26 13.66 30.71 2.02
N ILE A 27 12.73 30.66 2.98
CA ILE A 27 12.43 29.45 3.73
C ILE A 27 11.05 28.99 3.28
N ASN A 28 10.94 27.74 2.85
CA ASN A 28 9.63 27.11 2.61
C ASN A 28 9.44 25.95 3.57
N PHE A 29 8.26 25.93 4.17
CA PHE A 29 7.77 24.83 4.97
C PHE A 29 6.62 24.17 4.22
N THR A 30 6.62 22.85 4.15
CA THR A 30 5.54 22.07 3.55
C THR A 30 5.19 20.94 4.48
N ALA A 31 3.95 20.94 4.96
CA ALA A 31 3.38 19.84 5.71
C ALA A 31 2.28 19.20 4.85
N SER A 32 2.30 17.87 4.77
CA SER A 32 1.20 17.11 4.18
C SER A 32 0.74 16.05 5.16
N TYR A 33 -0.57 15.87 5.24
CA TYR A 33 -1.21 14.80 5.99
C TYR A 33 -2.17 14.08 5.06
N GLY A 34 -2.06 12.76 5.01
CA GLY A 34 -2.84 11.90 4.14
C GLY A 34 -3.46 10.76 4.93
N ILE A 35 -4.71 10.44 4.58
CA ILE A 35 -5.38 9.22 5.02
C ILE A 35 -5.41 8.29 3.81
N THR A 36 -4.94 7.07 4.00
CA THR A 36 -4.89 6.05 2.95
C THR A 36 -5.81 4.92 3.33
N THR A 37 -6.78 4.64 2.47
CA THR A 37 -7.67 3.48 2.58
C THR A 37 -7.45 2.57 1.39
N ASN A 38 -7.74 1.28 1.56
CA ASN A 38 -7.70 0.36 0.44
C ASN A 38 -8.75 0.76 -0.61
N THR A 39 -8.35 0.86 -1.88
CA THR A 39 -9.23 1.34 -2.97
C THR A 39 -10.25 0.29 -3.38
N GLU A 40 -9.84 -0.97 -3.41
CA GLU A 40 -10.67 -2.11 -3.78
C GLU A 40 -10.33 -3.27 -2.84
N MET A 41 -11.34 -3.86 -2.23
CA MET A 41 -11.20 -5.07 -1.43
C MET A 41 -11.79 -6.23 -2.22
N LEU A 42 -11.03 -7.31 -2.38
CA LEU A 42 -11.54 -8.51 -3.03
C LEU A 42 -12.69 -9.08 -2.20
N GLU A 43 -13.87 -9.23 -2.83
CA GLU A 43 -15.00 -9.91 -2.23
C GLU A 43 -14.75 -11.42 -2.22
N LEU A 44 -14.28 -11.92 -1.08
CA LEU A 44 -14.10 -13.36 -0.84
C LEU A 44 -15.37 -13.96 -0.27
N LEU A 45 -15.60 -15.25 -0.58
CA LEU A 45 -16.67 -16.02 0.05
C LEU A 45 -16.45 -16.07 1.56
N ASP A 46 -17.55 -15.92 2.30
CA ASP A 46 -17.56 -16.18 3.73
C ASP A 46 -17.46 -17.71 4.00
N GLY A 47 -17.17 -18.11 5.24
CA GLY A 47 -17.00 -19.52 5.63
C GLY A 47 -18.20 -20.40 5.23
N PRO A 48 -19.45 -20.02 5.57
CA PRO A 48 -20.67 -20.72 5.15
C PRO A 48 -20.87 -20.81 3.63
N GLN A 49 -20.61 -19.73 2.89
CA GLN A 49 -20.71 -19.68 1.43
C GLN A 49 -19.68 -20.62 0.80
N PHE A 50 -18.46 -20.64 1.32
CA PHE A 50 -17.44 -21.60 0.90
C PHE A 50 -17.92 -23.04 1.12
N ALA A 51 -18.47 -23.35 2.30
CA ALA A 51 -19.01 -24.68 2.60
C ALA A 51 -20.15 -25.09 1.65
N TYR A 52 -21.05 -24.15 1.33
CA TYR A 52 -22.14 -24.35 0.39
C TYR A 52 -21.63 -24.68 -1.02
N TRP A 53 -20.75 -23.83 -1.56
CA TRP A 53 -20.21 -24.02 -2.92
C TRP A 53 -19.34 -25.26 -3.04
N TRP A 54 -18.59 -25.60 -1.99
CA TRP A 54 -17.80 -26.83 -1.95
C TRP A 54 -18.67 -28.08 -2.01
N ASN A 55 -19.72 -28.15 -1.18
CA ASN A 55 -20.65 -29.27 -1.22
C ASN A 55 -21.39 -29.36 -2.55
N LYS A 56 -21.79 -28.22 -3.12
CA LYS A 56 -22.45 -28.16 -4.42
C LYS A 56 -21.56 -28.69 -5.55
N ALA A 57 -20.27 -28.34 -5.54
CA ALA A 57 -19.31 -28.90 -6.49
C ALA A 57 -19.19 -30.42 -6.32
N ARG A 58 -19.09 -30.93 -5.09
CA ARG A 58 -19.05 -32.37 -4.84
C ARG A 58 -20.31 -33.10 -5.29
N GLU A 59 -21.48 -32.50 -5.05
CA GLU A 59 -22.76 -33.04 -5.50
C GLU A 59 -22.81 -33.15 -7.03
N MET A 60 -22.34 -32.11 -7.74
CA MET A 60 -22.23 -32.14 -9.20
C MET A 60 -21.25 -33.21 -9.70
N ASP A 61 -20.21 -33.52 -8.93
CA ASP A 61 -19.26 -34.60 -9.20
C ASP A 61 -19.76 -35.99 -8.73
N GLY A 62 -20.99 -36.09 -8.18
CA GLY A 62 -21.56 -37.34 -7.66
C GLY A 62 -20.99 -37.80 -6.32
N ASN A 63 -20.24 -36.96 -5.62
CA ASN A 63 -19.63 -37.24 -4.32
C ASN A 63 -20.52 -36.78 -3.15
N SER A 64 -20.35 -37.43 -1.99
CA SER A 64 -21.05 -37.03 -0.77
C SER A 64 -20.57 -35.67 -0.22
N PRO A 65 -21.46 -34.87 0.39
CA PRO A 65 -21.10 -33.59 1.00
C PRO A 65 -20.11 -33.78 2.16
N VAL A 66 -19.20 -32.81 2.33
CA VAL A 66 -18.20 -32.79 3.41
C VAL A 66 -18.67 -31.94 4.59
N PHE A 67 -19.33 -30.82 4.31
CA PHE A 67 -19.81 -29.91 5.34
C PHE A 67 -21.24 -30.24 5.73
N SER A 68 -21.50 -30.47 7.01
CA SER A 68 -22.84 -30.66 7.56
C SER A 68 -23.43 -29.32 8.02
N GLN A 69 -24.73 -29.29 8.31
CA GLN A 69 -25.37 -28.11 8.91
C GLN A 69 -24.72 -27.73 10.25
N GLU A 70 -24.25 -28.71 11.03
CA GLU A 70 -23.54 -28.45 12.29
C GLU A 70 -22.17 -27.79 12.05
N HIS A 71 -21.46 -28.13 10.97
CA HIS A 71 -20.23 -27.44 10.60
C HIS A 71 -20.50 -25.97 10.24
N VAL A 72 -21.56 -25.71 9.49
CA VAL A 72 -21.97 -24.33 9.15
C VAL A 72 -22.38 -23.55 10.40
N ARG A 73 -23.12 -24.17 11.33
CA ARG A 73 -23.45 -23.57 12.64
C ARG A 73 -22.19 -23.18 13.41
N LYS A 74 -21.19 -24.08 13.48
CA LYS A 74 -19.92 -23.83 14.16
C LYS A 74 -19.11 -22.72 13.50
N MET A 75 -19.11 -22.62 12.16
CA MET A 75 -18.47 -21.51 11.43
C MET A 75 -19.07 -20.15 11.78
N LEU A 76 -20.41 -20.06 11.88
CA LEU A 76 -21.11 -18.85 12.27
C LEU A 76 -20.89 -18.50 13.74
N ALA A 77 -20.85 -19.51 14.62
CA ALA A 77 -20.64 -19.34 16.05
C ALA A 77 -19.17 -19.12 16.44
N GLY A 78 -18.21 -19.37 15.56
CA GLY A 78 -16.78 -19.27 15.89
C GLY A 78 -16.30 -20.39 16.83
N GLU A 79 -16.95 -21.56 16.82
CA GLU A 79 -16.74 -22.62 17.80
C GLU A 79 -15.82 -23.74 17.27
N GLY A 80 -14.92 -24.26 18.14
CA GLY A 80 -14.17 -25.48 17.85
C GLY A 80 -13.17 -25.37 16.69
N GLY A 81 -12.61 -24.18 16.46
CA GLY A 81 -11.64 -23.92 15.39
C GLY A 81 -12.28 -23.56 14.04
N TRP A 82 -13.61 -23.57 13.95
CA TRP A 82 -14.36 -23.05 12.80
C TRP A 82 -14.55 -21.54 12.99
N GLY A 83 -14.21 -20.75 11.99
CA GLY A 83 -14.35 -19.29 12.04
C GLY A 83 -14.85 -18.72 10.72
N ASN A 84 -15.50 -17.56 10.81
CA ASN A 84 -15.93 -16.77 9.67
C ASN A 84 -15.22 -15.40 9.67
N THR A 85 -13.90 -15.42 9.84
CA THR A 85 -13.08 -14.21 9.96
C THR A 85 -12.81 -13.62 8.58
N ASN A 86 -13.14 -12.36 8.39
CA ASN A 86 -12.73 -11.63 7.19
C ASN A 86 -11.27 -11.17 7.35
N TRP A 87 -10.34 -12.04 6.94
CA TRP A 87 -8.91 -11.77 7.02
C TRP A 87 -8.47 -10.53 6.25
N TYR A 88 -9.15 -10.18 5.16
CA TYR A 88 -8.85 -8.97 4.40
C TYR A 88 -9.13 -7.72 5.23
N LYS A 89 -10.27 -7.68 5.91
CA LYS A 89 -10.61 -6.59 6.83
C LYS A 89 -9.70 -6.54 8.05
N GLU A 90 -9.32 -7.70 8.60
CA GLU A 90 -8.43 -7.75 9.77
C GLU A 90 -6.99 -7.37 9.43
N THR A 91 -6.54 -7.64 8.20
CA THR A 91 -5.17 -7.34 7.76
C THR A 91 -5.03 -5.91 7.25
N PHE A 92 -6.02 -5.40 6.53
CA PHE A 92 -5.98 -4.09 5.91
C PHE A 92 -6.82 -3.08 6.71
N GLY A 93 -6.14 -2.10 7.28
CA GLY A 93 -6.77 -0.97 7.98
C GLY A 93 -6.62 0.35 7.24
N THR A 94 -7.05 1.43 7.88
CA THR A 94 -6.81 2.80 7.43
C THR A 94 -5.41 3.24 7.86
N GLY A 95 -4.57 3.58 6.90
CA GLY A 95 -3.25 4.16 7.13
C GLY A 95 -3.32 5.68 7.25
N THR A 96 -2.40 6.25 8.03
CA THR A 96 -2.16 7.70 8.07
C THR A 96 -0.72 7.99 7.69
N ASN A 97 -0.50 9.08 6.98
CA ASN A 97 0.83 9.48 6.55
C ASN A 97 1.00 10.98 6.80
N ALA A 98 2.13 11.38 7.36
CA ALA A 98 2.48 12.76 7.59
C ALA A 98 3.88 13.02 7.05
N ASN A 99 4.05 14.07 6.24
CA ASN A 99 5.36 14.50 5.76
C ASN A 99 5.57 15.95 6.12
N TYR A 100 6.79 16.28 6.55
CA TYR A 100 7.19 17.62 6.93
C TYR A 100 8.51 17.96 6.24
N ASN A 101 8.46 18.79 5.21
CA ASN A 101 9.64 19.28 4.54
C ASN A 101 9.92 20.74 4.91
N VAL A 102 11.15 20.99 5.33
CA VAL A 102 11.70 22.33 5.50
C VAL A 102 12.82 22.50 4.50
N ASN A 103 12.79 23.60 3.74
CA ASN A 103 13.90 23.96 2.87
C ASN A 103 14.25 25.44 3.05
N ALA A 104 15.55 25.71 3.07
CA ALA A 104 16.13 27.04 3.14
C ALA A 104 17.09 27.22 1.96
N SER A 105 16.93 28.32 1.23
CA SER A 105 17.74 28.59 0.04
C SER A 105 17.95 30.08 -0.14
N GLY A 106 19.13 30.48 -0.60
CA GLY A 106 19.43 31.88 -0.88
C GLY A 106 20.90 32.06 -1.21
N GLY A 107 21.30 33.30 -1.42
CA GLY A 107 22.69 33.62 -1.70
C GLY A 107 22.88 34.99 -2.32
N THR A 108 24.14 35.40 -2.39
CA THR A 108 24.61 36.54 -3.18
C THR A 108 25.36 36.01 -4.41
N ASP A 109 25.86 36.89 -5.28
CA ASP A 109 26.62 36.49 -6.46
C ASP A 109 27.87 35.66 -6.10
N ASN A 110 28.41 35.86 -4.89
CA ASN A 110 29.63 35.22 -4.40
C ASN A 110 29.40 33.97 -3.54
N LEU A 111 28.19 33.75 -3.00
CA LEU A 111 27.88 32.60 -2.14
C LEU A 111 26.42 32.17 -2.29
N LYS A 112 26.20 30.91 -2.65
CA LYS A 112 24.87 30.31 -2.86
C LYS A 112 24.71 29.07 -1.99
N TYR A 113 23.59 28.96 -1.27
CA TYR A 113 23.31 27.84 -0.37
C TYR A 113 21.90 27.25 -0.57
N PHE A 114 21.77 25.96 -0.32
CA PHE A 114 20.51 25.23 -0.26
C PHE A 114 20.61 24.14 0.82
N VAL A 115 19.66 24.10 1.75
CA VAL A 115 19.56 23.09 2.81
C VAL A 115 18.12 22.58 2.83
N SER A 116 17.92 21.27 2.93
CA SER A 116 16.59 20.66 3.05
C SER A 116 16.59 19.56 4.11
N LEU A 117 15.50 19.50 4.86
CA LEU A 117 15.16 18.49 5.87
C LEU A 117 13.75 17.98 5.55
N GLY A 118 13.52 16.68 5.61
CA GLY A 118 12.26 16.02 5.23
C GLY A 118 12.02 14.77 6.05
#